data_AF-A0A0U1DJJ0-F1
#
_entry.id   AF-A0A0U1DJJ0-F1
#
_cell.length_a   1.000
_cell.length_b   1.000
_cell.length_c   1.000
_cell.angle_alpha   90.00
_cell.angle_beta   90.00
_cell.angle_gamma   90.00
#
_symmetry.space_group_name_H-M   'P 1'
#
loop_
_entity.id
_entity.type
_entity.pdbx_description
1 polymer ?
#
loop_
_entity_poly.entity_id
_entity_poly.type
_entity_poly.pdbx_seq_one_letter_code
_entity_poly.pdbx_strand_id
1 'polypeptide(L)'
;MSNDKTMAHAIATQVSRRTVLYGSAALAALALSGPASATPPGTTVLITGTSSGFSRLIAEGYARYGAKVAATMRDINGRNATAAAELRALAHSNNLDLEVIDIDVLKPGLDRCRSVTSNEPLRSDRCTGQ
;
A
#
# COMPACT_ATOMS: atom_id res chain seq x y z
N MET A 1 -54.51 -51.86 -16.63
CA MET A 1 -55.16 -50.68 -16.03
C MET A 1 -54.12 -49.97 -15.19
N SER A 2 -54.02 -48.65 -15.32
CA SER A 2 -53.09 -47.73 -14.67
C SER A 2 -51.72 -47.54 -15.34
N ASN A 3 -51.72 -46.49 -16.15
CA ASN A 3 -50.57 -45.76 -16.66
C ASN A 3 -50.04 -44.81 -15.57
N ASP A 4 -48.98 -44.07 -15.94
CA ASP A 4 -48.54 -42.78 -15.40
C ASP A 4 -47.45 -42.83 -14.31
N LYS A 5 -46.21 -42.52 -14.68
CA LYS A 5 -45.64 -41.17 -14.48
C LYS A 5 -44.20 -41.07 -14.98
N THR A 6 -44.07 -40.41 -16.12
CA THR A 6 -42.99 -39.47 -16.38
C THR A 6 -42.72 -38.63 -15.12
N MET A 7 -41.54 -38.69 -14.53
CA MET A 7 -40.87 -37.52 -13.93
C MET A 7 -39.39 -37.81 -13.76
N ALA A 8 -38.62 -37.13 -14.61
CA ALA A 8 -37.22 -36.76 -14.47
C ALA A 8 -36.55 -37.09 -13.12
N HIS A 9 -35.52 -37.93 -13.15
CA HIS A 9 -34.49 -37.89 -12.14
C HIS A 9 -33.10 -38.12 -12.75
N ALA A 10 -32.24 -37.17 -12.39
CA ALA A 10 -30.79 -37.20 -12.47
C ALA A 10 -30.18 -37.20 -13.88
N ILE A 11 -29.82 -35.99 -14.32
CA ILE A 11 -28.69 -35.74 -15.22
C ILE A 11 -27.45 -36.38 -14.58
N ALA A 12 -27.21 -37.65 -14.87
CA ALA A 12 -25.98 -38.33 -14.51
C ALA A 12 -24.90 -37.85 -15.50
N THR A 13 -24.19 -36.79 -15.10
CA THR A 13 -23.03 -36.24 -15.79
C THR A 13 -21.94 -37.33 -15.87
N GLN A 14 -21.95 -38.13 -16.93
CA GLN A 14 -20.90 -39.09 -17.24
C GLN A 14 -19.67 -38.29 -17.73
N VAL A 15 -18.90 -37.73 -16.80
CA VAL A 15 -17.62 -37.08 -17.08
C VAL A 15 -16.62 -38.15 -17.49
N SER A 16 -16.53 -38.36 -18.81
CA SER A 16 -15.56 -39.25 -19.43
C SER A 16 -14.15 -38.66 -19.28
N ARG A 17 -13.18 -39.53 -18.95
CA ARG A 17 -11.75 -39.20 -18.70
C ARG A 17 -11.07 -38.42 -19.84
N ARG A 18 -11.68 -38.37 -21.03
CA ARG A 18 -11.19 -37.64 -22.21
C ARG A 18 -11.57 -36.16 -22.22
N THR A 19 -12.62 -35.75 -21.51
CA THR A 19 -13.12 -34.37 -21.53
C THR A 19 -12.25 -33.42 -20.69
N VAL A 20 -11.45 -33.95 -19.76
CA VAL A 20 -10.53 -33.15 -18.93
C VAL A 20 -9.29 -32.69 -19.72
N LEU A 21 -8.88 -33.44 -20.76
CA LEU A 21 -7.67 -33.16 -21.54
C LEU A 21 -7.78 -31.96 -22.48
N TYR A 22 -8.99 -31.55 -22.85
CA TYR A 22 -9.21 -30.43 -23.78
C TYR A 22 -9.68 -29.12 -23.10
N GLY A 23 -9.82 -29.10 -21.77
CA GLY A 23 -10.60 -28.07 -21.07
C GLY A 23 -9.84 -26.99 -20.28
N SER A 24 -8.53 -27.07 -20.07
CA SER A 24 -7.86 -26.27 -19.01
C SER A 24 -6.76 -25.30 -19.43
N ALA A 25 -6.44 -25.16 -20.72
CA ALA A 25 -5.28 -24.32 -21.12
C ALA A 25 -5.49 -22.80 -20.92
N ALA A 26 -6.73 -22.31 -20.83
CA ALA A 26 -7.01 -20.88 -20.85
C ALA A 26 -6.78 -20.14 -19.51
N LEU A 27 -6.70 -20.84 -18.37
CA LEU A 27 -6.52 -20.19 -17.06
C LEU A 27 -5.05 -19.96 -16.64
N ALA A 28 -4.06 -20.45 -17.39
CA ALA A 28 -2.66 -20.31 -17.00
C ALA A 28 -2.03 -18.94 -17.33
N ALA A 29 -2.68 -18.09 -18.14
CA ALA A 29 -2.08 -16.86 -18.65
C ALA A 29 -2.15 -15.65 -17.70
N LEU A 30 -3.00 -15.67 -16.67
CA LEU A 30 -3.23 -14.50 -15.81
C LEU A 30 -2.33 -14.43 -14.56
N ALA A 31 -1.44 -15.41 -14.35
CA ALA A 31 -0.56 -15.47 -13.16
C ALA A 31 0.80 -14.74 -13.34
N LEU A 32 1.06 -14.15 -14.51
CA LEU A 32 2.37 -13.53 -14.82
C LEU A 32 2.43 -12.01 -14.54
N SER A 33 1.31 -11.37 -14.21
CA SER A 33 1.30 -9.96 -13.80
C SER A 33 1.48 -9.83 -12.29
N GLY A 34 2.72 -9.99 -11.83
CA GLY A 34 3.13 -9.52 -10.50
C GLY A 34 3.14 -7.98 -10.44
N PRO A 35 3.04 -7.35 -9.26
CA PRO A 35 3.04 -5.90 -9.14
C PRO A 35 4.41 -5.34 -9.50
N ALA A 36 4.57 -4.95 -10.76
CA ALA A 36 5.73 -4.17 -11.21
C ALA A 36 5.54 -2.71 -10.77
N SER A 37 5.64 -2.46 -9.46
CA SER A 37 5.94 -1.12 -8.94
C SER A 37 7.44 -1.01 -8.70
N ALA A 38 8.21 -1.15 -9.78
CA ALA A 38 9.61 -0.78 -9.79
C ALA A 38 9.65 0.73 -10.03
N THR A 39 9.95 1.50 -9.00
CA THR A 39 10.23 2.94 -9.18
C THR A 39 11.42 3.07 -10.11
N PRO A 40 11.29 3.82 -11.22
CA PRO A 40 12.39 3.99 -12.14
C PRO A 40 13.59 4.67 -11.46
N PRO A 41 14.83 4.24 -11.77
CA PRO A 41 16.03 4.84 -11.21
C PRO A 41 16.06 6.34 -11.52
N GLY A 42 16.38 7.15 -10.52
CA GLY A 42 16.37 8.62 -10.63
C GLY A 42 15.09 9.29 -10.12
N THR A 43 14.12 8.56 -9.58
CA THR A 43 12.97 9.15 -8.89
C THR A 43 13.36 9.59 -7.48
N THR A 44 12.89 10.77 -7.05
CA THR A 44 13.01 11.21 -5.65
C THR A 44 11.71 10.92 -4.90
N VAL A 45 11.80 10.26 -3.75
CA VAL A 45 10.65 9.80 -2.96
C VAL A 45 10.73 10.41 -1.55
N LEU A 46 9.67 11.10 -1.14
CA LEU A 46 9.50 11.58 0.23
C LEU A 46 8.60 10.63 1.00
N ILE A 47 9.08 10.11 2.13
CA ILE A 47 8.30 9.21 2.99
C ILE A 47 8.21 9.82 4.38
N THR A 48 6.98 9.94 4.90
CA THR A 48 6.72 10.44 6.25
C THR A 48 6.45 9.31 7.22
N GLY A 49 6.82 9.50 8.49
CA GLY A 49 6.61 8.50 9.53
C GLY A 49 7.53 7.29 9.41
N THR A 50 8.79 7.49 9.04
CA THR A 50 9.78 6.40 8.88
C THR A 50 10.42 5.91 10.19
N SER A 51 9.93 6.38 11.34
CA SER A 51 10.45 6.00 12.66
C SER A 51 10.22 4.52 13.00
N SER A 52 9.20 3.87 12.42
CA SER A 52 8.88 2.46 12.67
C SER A 52 7.98 1.83 11.60
N GLY A 53 7.83 0.51 11.68
CA GLY A 53 6.82 -0.23 10.94
C GLY A 53 7.04 -0.28 9.43
N PHE A 54 5.92 -0.25 8.68
CA PHE A 54 5.91 -0.48 7.24
C PHE A 54 6.62 0.61 6.43
N SER A 55 6.47 1.88 6.83
CA SER A 55 7.09 3.00 6.13
C SER A 55 8.61 2.93 6.11
N ARG A 56 9.23 2.36 7.16
CA ARG A 56 10.68 2.11 7.20
C ARG A 56 11.09 1.11 6.12
N LEU A 57 10.38 -0.02 6.01
CA LEU A 57 10.66 -1.04 5.01
C LEU A 57 10.46 -0.52 3.58
N ILE A 58 9.46 0.35 3.37
CA ILE A 58 9.25 1.01 2.08
C ILE A 58 10.43 1.92 1.73
N ALA A 59 10.91 2.72 2.70
CA ALA A 59 12.04 3.61 2.50
C ALA A 59 13.31 2.83 2.12
N GLU A 60 13.59 1.75 2.86
CA GLU A 60 14.71 0.86 2.56
C GLU A 60 14.55 0.18 1.20
N GLY A 61 13.34 -0.28 0.86
CA GLY A 61 13.04 -0.89 -0.43
C GLY A 61 13.31 0.05 -1.60
N TYR A 62 12.76 1.26 -1.56
CA TYR A 62 12.97 2.24 -2.63
C TYR A 62 14.42 2.67 -2.76
N ALA A 63 15.13 2.83 -1.64
CA ALA A 63 16.55 3.18 -1.69
C ALA A 63 17.38 2.05 -2.32
N ARG A 64 17.04 0.78 -2.07
CA ARG A 64 17.66 -0.38 -2.74
C ARG A 64 17.34 -0.46 -4.23
N TYR A 65 16.18 0.03 -4.66
CA TYR A 65 15.83 0.15 -6.08
C TYR A 65 16.52 1.34 -6.78
N GLY A 66 17.34 2.12 -6.08
CA GLY A 66 18.09 3.23 -6.66
C GLY A 66 17.28 4.53 -6.79
N ALA A 67 16.22 4.67 -5.99
CA ALA A 67 15.54 5.94 -5.80
C ALA A 67 16.26 6.77 -4.73
N LYS A 68 16.20 8.10 -4.86
CA LYS A 68 16.65 9.02 -3.81
C LYS A 68 15.54 9.17 -2.78
N VAL A 69 15.75 8.76 -1.55
CA VAL A 69 14.71 8.71 -0.52
C VAL A 69 14.95 9.75 0.57
N ALA A 70 14.01 10.68 0.73
CA ALA A 70 13.91 11.54 1.90
C ALA A 70 13.04 10.83 2.95
N ALA A 71 13.66 10.15 3.90
CA ALA A 71 13.01 9.49 5.01
C ALA A 71 12.77 10.48 6.15
N THR A 72 11.50 10.84 6.37
CA THR A 72 11.14 11.86 7.36
C THR A 72 10.44 11.26 8.57
N MET A 73 10.75 11.84 9.72
CA MET A 73 10.13 11.55 11.00
C MET A 73 10.19 12.80 11.88
N ARG A 74 9.54 12.78 13.04
CA ARG A 74 9.56 13.89 14.00
C ARG A 74 10.62 13.68 15.07
N ASP A 75 11.15 14.75 15.65
CA ASP A 75 12.02 14.70 16.83
C ASP A 75 13.24 13.78 16.62
N ILE A 76 13.98 13.96 15.52
CA ILE A 76 15.12 13.10 15.16
C ILE A 76 16.28 13.15 16.16
N ASN A 77 16.31 14.16 17.03
CA ASN A 77 17.28 14.31 18.11
C ASN A 77 16.70 13.98 19.50
N GLY A 78 15.40 13.66 19.56
CA GLY A 78 14.67 13.39 20.80
C GLY A 78 14.15 11.96 20.81
N ARG A 79 12.82 11.82 20.80
CA ARG A 79 12.15 10.51 20.93
C ARG A 79 12.56 9.52 19.84
N ASN A 80 12.81 9.99 18.61
CA ASN A 80 13.13 9.14 17.47
C ASN A 80 14.64 9.10 17.15
N ALA A 81 15.50 9.54 18.07
CA ALA A 81 16.95 9.55 17.86
C ALA A 81 17.52 8.17 17.54
N THR A 82 17.09 7.13 18.26
CA THR A 82 17.51 5.75 18.01
C THR A 82 17.10 5.27 16.63
N ALA A 83 15.84 5.47 16.25
CA ALA A 83 15.32 5.07 14.93
C ALA A 83 16.05 5.80 13.80
N ALA A 84 16.32 7.09 13.97
CA ALA A 84 17.07 7.89 13.00
C ALA A 84 18.53 7.41 12.88
N ALA A 85 19.18 7.06 13.99
CA ALA A 85 20.55 6.53 13.99
C ALA A 85 20.64 5.16 13.30
N GLU A 86 19.71 4.25 13.60
CA GLU A 86 19.63 2.94 12.94
C GLU A 86 19.43 3.07 11.43
N LEU A 87 18.51 3.95 11.01
CA LEU A 87 18.23 4.14 9.60
C LEU A 87 19.41 4.76 8.84
N ARG A 88 20.14 5.70 9.48
CA ARG A 88 21.41 6.24 8.95
C ARG A 88 22.50 5.18 8.86
N ALA A 89 22.63 4.32 9.87
CA ALA A 89 23.59 3.22 9.85
C ALA A 89 23.28 2.21 8.73
N LEU A 90 22.00 1.92 8.50
CA LEU A 90 21.55 1.08 7.39
C LEU A 90 21.82 1.72 6.03
N ALA A 91 21.56 3.02 5.88
CA ALA A 91 21.87 3.75 4.66
C ALA A 91 23.38 3.73 4.36
N HIS A 92 24.22 3.95 5.37
CA HIS A 92 25.67 3.94 5.22
C HIS A 92 26.22 2.55 4.90
N SER A 93 25.79 1.52 5.64
CA SER A 93 26.27 0.14 5.43
C SER A 93 25.90 -0.45 4.07
N ASN A 94 24.77 -0.03 3.49
CA ASN A 94 24.29 -0.51 2.19
C ASN A 94 24.57 0.49 1.05
N ASN A 95 25.27 1.60 1.32
CA ASN A 95 25.53 2.69 0.37
C ASN A 95 24.27 3.17 -0.38
N LEU A 96 23.20 3.40 0.37
CA LEU A 96 21.88 3.79 -0.16
C LEU A 96 21.75 5.32 -0.20
N ASP A 97 21.10 5.85 -1.24
CA ASP A 97 20.73 7.27 -1.33
C ASP A 97 19.47 7.57 -0.49
N LEU A 98 19.61 7.39 0.82
CA LEU A 98 18.57 7.59 1.82
C LEU A 98 19.03 8.65 2.83
N GLU A 99 18.28 9.75 2.92
CA GLU A 99 18.53 10.85 3.84
C GLU A 99 17.46 10.91 4.93
N VAL A 100 17.87 11.06 6.19
CA VAL A 100 16.95 11.19 7.33
C VAL A 100 16.76 12.65 7.71
N ILE A 101 15.54 13.16 7.51
CA ILE A 101 15.17 14.57 7.69
C ILE A 101 14.09 14.70 8.77
N ASP A 102 14.16 15.75 9.60
CA ASP A 102 13.11 16.06 10.58
C ASP A 102 11.98 16.86 9.93
N ILE A 103 10.74 16.35 10.01
CA ILE A 103 9.54 17.07 9.55
C ILE A 103 8.39 16.87 10.54
N ASP A 104 7.80 17.99 10.97
CA ASP A 104 6.56 18.00 11.74
C ASP A 104 5.34 18.32 10.86
N VAL A 105 4.63 17.25 10.45
CA VAL A 105 3.41 17.33 9.63
C VAL A 105 2.14 17.67 10.42
N LEU A 106 2.22 17.73 11.77
CA LEU A 106 1.03 17.97 12.61
C LEU A 106 0.67 19.45 12.76
N LYS A 107 1.46 20.36 12.20
CA LYS A 107 1.10 21.76 12.08
C LYS A 107 0.48 22.00 10.70
N PRO A 108 -0.84 21.82 10.52
CA PRO A 108 -1.50 22.53 9.44
C PRO A 108 -1.22 24.03 9.66
N GLY A 109 -1.04 24.79 8.59
CA GLY A 109 -1.12 26.25 8.67
C GLY A 109 -2.35 26.61 9.51
N LEU A 110 -2.20 27.59 10.39
CA LEU A 110 -3.17 28.05 11.38
C LEU A 110 -4.61 28.18 10.82
N ASP A 111 -5.37 27.09 10.78
CA ASP A 111 -6.81 27.05 10.52
C ASP A 111 -7.47 26.19 11.58
N ARG A 112 -7.69 26.81 12.73
CA ARG A 112 -8.39 26.22 13.86
C ARG A 112 -9.89 26.32 13.62
N CYS A 113 -10.45 25.36 12.90
CA CYS A 113 -11.89 25.05 12.97
C CYS A 113 -12.09 23.57 13.33
N ARG A 114 -12.06 23.31 14.64
CA ARG A 114 -12.35 22.01 15.23
C ARG A 114 -13.85 21.82 15.37
N SER A 115 -14.49 21.25 14.35
CA SER A 115 -15.65 20.36 14.52
C SER A 115 -15.90 19.63 13.19
N VAL A 116 -15.03 18.68 12.85
CA VAL A 116 -15.36 17.70 11.82
C VAL A 116 -16.06 16.55 12.55
N THR A 117 -17.30 16.80 12.95
CA THR A 117 -18.28 15.73 13.09
C THR A 117 -18.91 15.60 11.72
N SER A 118 -18.67 14.43 11.14
CA SER A 118 -19.06 13.97 9.82
C SER A 118 -20.40 14.50 9.29
N ASN A 119 -20.35 14.97 8.04
CA ASN A 119 -21.44 15.00 7.06
C ASN A 119 -22.32 16.28 6.92
N GLU A 120 -21.71 17.46 6.87
CA GLU A 120 -22.34 18.68 6.34
C GLU A 120 -21.42 19.36 5.31
N PRO A 121 -21.96 19.92 4.21
CA PRO A 121 -21.15 20.53 3.17
C PRO A 121 -20.53 21.85 3.64
N LEU A 122 -19.28 22.05 3.24
CA LEU A 122 -18.45 23.22 3.54
C LEU A 122 -19.18 24.54 3.27
N ARG A 123 -19.72 25.17 4.31
CA ARG A 123 -20.17 26.58 4.25
C ARG A 123 -19.05 27.49 4.76
N SER A 124 -18.63 28.39 3.88
CA SER A 124 -17.53 29.37 4.00
C SER A 124 -17.68 30.40 5.13
N ASP A 125 -18.80 30.39 5.87
CA ASP A 125 -19.22 31.56 6.65
C ASP A 125 -18.87 31.47 8.16
N ARG A 126 -18.15 30.42 8.60
CA ARG A 126 -17.86 30.19 10.03
C ARG A 126 -16.39 30.34 10.45
N CYS A 127 -15.61 31.05 9.65
CA CYS A 127 -14.27 31.53 10.04
C CYS A 127 -14.25 33.05 10.15
N THR A 128 -14.99 33.63 11.09
CA THR A 128 -14.71 34.99 11.57
C THR A 128 -14.20 34.91 12.99
N GLY A 129 -13.00 35.44 13.18
CA GLY A 129 -12.21 35.29 14.37
C GLY A 129 -12.78 35.97 15.61
N GLN A 130 -12.41 35.39 16.74
CA GLN A 130 -12.01 36.09 17.95
C GLN A 130 -10.98 35.24 18.69
#